data_AF-A0A5R2ND05-F1
#
_entry.id   AF-A0A5R2ND05-F1
#
_cell.length_a   1.000
_cell.length_b   1.000
_cell.length_c   1.000
_cell.angle_alpha   90.00
_cell.angle_beta   90.00
_cell.angle_gamma   90.00
#
_symmetry.space_group_name_H-M   'P 1'
#
loop_
_entity.id
_entity.type
_entity.pdbx_description
1 polymer ?
#
loop_
_entity_poly.entity_id
_entity_poly.type
_entity_poly.pdbx_seq_one_letter_code
_entity_poly.pdbx_strand_id
1 'polypeptide(L)' 'MRGKVHEAELANEQDHFYNCPACGQRVDQRDFRQVYWHEKSGHEPLQTQSATILSFPRPK' A
#
# COMPACT_ATOMS: atom_id res chain seq x y z
N MET A 1 -30.79 -4.36 -6.49
CA MET A 1 -29.89 -3.58 -7.37
C MET A 1 -28.46 -3.95 -7.06
N ARG A 2 -27.62 -4.21 -8.08
CA ARG A 2 -26.18 -4.46 -7.88
C ARG A 2 -25.47 -3.10 -7.92
N GLY A 3 -24.71 -2.76 -6.88
CA GLY A 3 -23.92 -1.52 -6.87
C GLY A 3 -22.94 -1.49 -8.03
N LYS A 4 -22.74 -0.31 -8.62
CA LYS A 4 -21.74 -0.09 -9.66
C LYS A 4 -20.40 0.16 -8.98
N VAL A 5 -19.39 -0.65 -9.27
CA VAL A 5 -18.04 -0.44 -8.77
C VAL A 5 -17.57 0.89 -9.35
N HIS A 6 -17.24 1.85 -8.48
CA HIS A 6 -16.97 3.23 -8.88
C HIS A 6 -15.54 3.43 -9.42
N GLU A 7 -14.76 2.37 -9.37
CA GLU A 7 -13.38 2.29 -9.83
C GLU A 7 -13.28 0.93 -10.54
N ALA A 8 -12.73 0.90 -11.75
CA ALA A 8 -12.40 -0.39 -12.35
C ALA A 8 -11.50 -1.10 -11.35
N GLU A 9 -11.89 -2.29 -10.89
CA GLU A 9 -11.04 -3.14 -10.08
C GLU A 9 -9.69 -3.17 -10.78
N LEU A 10 -8.66 -2.58 -10.15
CA LEU A 10 -7.36 -2.45 -10.77
C LEU A 10 -6.94 -3.84 -11.20
N ALA A 11 -6.79 -4.04 -12.51
CA ALA A 11 -6.61 -5.39 -13.07
C ALA A 11 -5.34 -6.05 -12.53
N ASN A 12 -4.43 -5.25 -11.99
CA ASN A 12 -3.18 -5.68 -11.39
C ASN A 12 -3.01 -5.06 -9.98
N GLU A 13 -2.63 -5.91 -9.02
CA GLU A 13 -2.26 -5.51 -7.65
C GLU A 13 -1.19 -4.41 -7.62
N GLN A 14 -0.33 -4.34 -8.63
CA GLN A 14 0.74 -3.35 -8.71
C GLN A 14 0.22 -1.92 -8.89
N ASP A 15 -0.97 -1.75 -9.46
CA ASP A 15 -1.55 -0.43 -9.75
C ASP A 15 -2.06 0.27 -8.46
N HIS A 16 -2.18 -0.48 -7.35
CA HIS A 16 -2.46 0.11 -6.04
C HIS A 16 -1.30 0.91 -5.47
N PHE A 17 -0.11 0.82 -6.07
CA PHE A 17 1.08 1.50 -5.56
C PHE A 17 1.46 2.68 -6.44
N TYR A 18 1.83 3.79 -5.82
CA TYR A 18 2.51 4.91 -6.50
C TYR A 18 3.83 5.24 -5.81
N ASN A 19 4.77 5.81 -6.56
CA ASN A 19 6.00 6.33 -5.97
C ASN A 19 5.76 7.77 -5.54
N CYS A 20 6.00 8.08 -4.27
CA CYS A 20 5.89 9.44 -3.76
C CYS A 20 6.86 10.36 -4.52
N PRO A 21 6.39 11.47 -5.10
CA PRO A 21 7.26 12.38 -5.86
C PRO A 21 8.24 13.16 -4.97
N ALA A 22 7.98 13.25 -3.67
CA ALA A 22 8.84 13.99 -2.73
C ALA A 22 10.04 13.17 -2.24
N CYS A 23 9.83 11.90 -1.92
CA CYS A 23 10.85 11.05 -1.29
C CYS A 23 11.18 9.76 -2.07
N GLY A 24 10.44 9.47 -3.16
CA GLY A 24 10.63 8.29 -3.99
C GLY A 24 10.12 6.98 -3.38
N GLN A 25 9.58 7.00 -2.16
CA GLN A 25 9.05 5.81 -1.50
C GLN A 25 7.82 5.27 -2.22
N ARG A 26 7.73 3.94 -2.33
CA ARG A 26 6.55 3.25 -2.82
C ARG A 26 5.45 3.24 -1.76
N VAL A 27 4.30 3.82 -2.10
CA VAL A 27 3.14 4.02 -1.22
C VAL A 27 1.98 3.13 -1.68
N ASP A 28 1.39 2.36 -0.76
CA ASP A 28 0.16 1.61 -1.02
C ASP A 28 -1.06 2.53 -0.81
N GLN A 29 -1.85 2.75 -1.86
CA GLN A 29 -3.06 3.60 -1.82
C GLN A 29 -4.15 3.03 -0.89
N ARG A 30 -4.08 1.74 -0.55
CA ARG A 30 -5.04 1.08 0.35
C ARG A 30 -4.66 1.29 1.82
N ASP A 31 -3.41 1.62 2.12
CA ASP A 31 -2.96 1.94 3.49
C ASP A 31 -3.08 3.46 3.71
N PHE A 32 -4.23 3.87 4.27
CA PHE A 32 -4.51 5.27 4.57
C PHE A 32 -3.41 5.95 5.39
N ARG A 33 -2.72 5.23 6.28
CA ARG A 33 -1.62 5.79 7.10
C ARG A 33 -0.47 6.24 6.22
N GLN A 34 -0.17 5.48 5.16
CA GLN A 34 0.87 5.86 4.20
C GLN A 34 0.39 7.03 3.37
N VAL A 35 -0.83 6.99 2.81
CA VAL A 35 -1.37 8.08 1.98
C VAL A 35 -1.35 9.41 2.75
N TYR A 36 -1.88 9.41 3.98
CA TYR A 36 -1.95 10.59 4.83
C TYR A 36 -0.56 11.18 5.16
N TRP A 37 0.45 10.33 5.44
CA TRP A 37 1.81 10.79 5.71
C TRP A 37 2.44 11.48 4.48
N HIS A 38 2.21 10.92 3.29
CA HIS A 38 2.82 11.40 2.06
C HIS A 38 2.10 12.60 1.43
N GLU A 39 0.93 12.99 1.95
CA GLU A 39 0.21 14.20 1.53
C GLU A 39 0.93 15.49 1.98
N LYS A 40 1.64 15.45 3.11
CA LYS A 40 2.36 16.62 3.66
C LYS A 40 3.73 16.81 3.01
N SER A 41 4.08 18.00 2.56
CA SER A 41 5.43 18.31 2.09
C SER A 41 6.49 18.19 3.19
N GLY A 42 7.67 17.66 2.88
CA GLY A 42 8.81 17.57 3.81
C GLY A 42 8.76 16.38 4.78
N HIS A 43 7.99 15.34 4.46
CA HIS A 43 8.03 14.08 5.19
C HIS A 43 9.28 13.26 4.82
N GLU A 44 9.74 12.44 5.76
CA GLU A 44 10.77 11.42 5.50
C GLU A 44 10.14 10.08 5.11
N PRO A 45 10.88 9.21 4.39
CA PRO A 45 10.46 7.84 4.13
C PRO A 45 10.07 7.08 5.41
N LEU A 46 8.93 6.39 5.40
CA LEU A 46 8.52 5.51 6.48
C LEU A 46 9.41 4.24 6.50
N GLN A 47 9.79 3.81 7.70
CA GLN A 47 10.42 2.49 7.86
C GLN A 47 9.43 1.38 7.52
N THR A 48 9.60 0.76 6.36
CA THR A 48 8.90 -0.46 6.01
C THR A 48 9.59 -1.63 6.69
N GLN A 49 8.89 -2.34 7.58
CA GLN A 49 9.38 -3.62 8.06
C GLN A 49 9.30 -4.63 6.92
N SER A 50 10.38 -5.38 6.68
CA SER A 50 10.33 -6.52 5.78
C SER A 50 9.33 -7.53 6.33
N ALA A 51 8.44 -8.02 5.48
CA ALA A 51 7.51 -9.07 5.88
C ALA A 51 8.30 -10.31 6.35
N THR A 52 8.22 -10.60 7.65
CA THR A 52 8.77 -11.84 8.20
C THR A 52 7.86 -12.99 7.79
N ILE A 53 8.39 -14.01 7.11
CA ILE A 53 7.64 -15.22 6.80
C ILE A 53 7.31 -15.93 8.12
N LEU A 54 6.05 -15.85 8.54
CA LEU A 54 5.52 -16.63 9.66
C LEU A 54 5.42 -18.10 9.21
N SER A 55 6.37 -18.90 9.66
CA SER A 55 6.37 -20.34 9.41
C SER A 55 5.47 -21.03 10.42
N PHE A 56 4.28 -21.44 9.99
CA PHE A 56 3.39 -22.25 10.83
C PHE A 56 3.76 -23.73 10.67
N PRO A 57 4.15 -24.44 11.75
CA PRO A 57 4.37 -25.88 11.67
C PRO A 57 3.05 -26.59 11.32
N ARG A 58 3.11 -27.60 10.45
CA ARG A 58 1.92 -28.41 10.14
C ARG A 58 1.50 -29.20 11.38
N PRO A 59 0.20 -29.23 11.73
CA PRO A 59 -0.29 -30.11 12.80
C PRO A 59 -0.03 -31.59 12.44
N LYS A 60 0.28 -32.40 13.46
CA LYS A 60 0.48 -33.86 13.36
C LYS A 60 -0.83 -34.60 13.19
#